data_AF-A0A957S388-F1
#
_entry.id   AF-A0A957S388-F1
#
_cell.length_a   1.000
_cell.length_b   1.000
_cell.length_c   1.000
_cell.angle_alpha   90.00
_cell.angle_beta   90.00
_cell.angle_gamma   90.00
#
_symmetry.space_group_name_H-M   'P 1'
#
loop_
_entity.id
_entity.type
_entity.pdbx_description
1 polymer ?
#
loop_
_entity_poly.entity_id
_entity_poly.type
_entity_poly.pdbx_seq_one_letter_code
_entity_poly.pdbx_strand_id
1 'polypeptide(L)' 'MLKDTLRVVVEQAIVAAQADGTLPTFPMPDIQILRPKQADHGDYSCNVAMITAAAIRQ' A
#
# COMPACT_ATOMS: atom_id res chain seq x y z
N MET A 1 12.14 -10.48 5.92
CA MET A 1 12.94 -9.33 6.41
C MET A 1 12.73 -8.08 5.56
N LEU A 2 13.29 -7.95 4.34
CA LEU A 2 13.12 -6.71 3.55
C LEU A 2 11.66 -6.44 3.11
N LYS A 3 10.94 -7.46 2.63
CA LYS A 3 9.51 -7.32 2.25
C LYS A 3 8.64 -6.91 3.44
N ASP A 4 8.94 -7.40 4.63
CA ASP A 4 8.22 -7.05 5.86
C ASP A 4 8.48 -5.59 6.24
N THR A 5 9.73 -5.13 6.11
CA THR A 5 10.08 -3.71 6.28
C THR A 5 9.31 -2.83 5.30
N LEU A 6 9.27 -3.20 4.01
CA LEU A 6 8.51 -2.46 3.00
C LEU A 6 7.02 -2.42 3.34
N ARG A 7 6.45 -3.53 3.81
CA ARG A 7 5.05 -3.58 4.26
C ARG A 7 4.78 -2.58 5.39
N VAL A 8 5.64 -2.55 6.41
CA VAL A 8 5.52 -1.63 7.55
C VAL A 8 5.66 -0.16 7.11
N VAL A 9 6.59 0.15 6.21
CA VAL A 9 6.77 1.52 5.71
C VAL A 9 5.54 1.99 4.92
N VAL A 10 4.97 1.13 4.08
CA VAL A 10 3.75 1.44 3.34
C VAL A 10 2.57 1.66 4.30
N GLU A 11 2.43 0.82 5.32
CA GLU A 11 1.40 0.95 6.36
C GLU A 11 1.50 2.29 7.10
N GLN A 12 2.70 2.66 7.54
CA GLN A 12 2.97 3.93 8.22
C GLN A 12 2.68 5.15 7.33
N ALA A 13 3.05 5.08 6.04
CA ALA A 13 2.81 6.17 5.10
C ALA A 13 1.30 6.39 4.88
N ILE A 14 0.51 5.33 4.81
CA ILE A 14 -0.95 5.42 4.70
C ILE A 14 -1.55 6.03 5.96
N VAL A 15 -1.12 5.59 7.14
CA VAL A 15 -1.59 6.15 8.42
C VAL A 15 -1.27 7.65 8.51
N ALA A 16 -0.06 8.05 8.13
CA ALA A 16 0.33 9.46 8.12
C ALA A 16 -0.53 10.28 7.16
N ALA A 17 -0.76 9.78 5.94
CA ALA A 17 -1.59 10.45 4.94
C ALA A 17 -3.09 10.48 5.33
N GLN A 18 -3.56 9.54 6.13
CA GLN A 18 -4.92 9.61 6.71
C GLN A 18 -4.98 10.63 7.86
N ALA A 19 -3.92 10.71 8.68
CA ALA A 19 -3.85 11.64 9.80
C ALA A 19 -3.75 13.11 9.36
N ASP A 20 -3.06 13.40 8.25
CA ASP A 20 -2.94 14.75 7.68
C ASP A 20 -4.09 15.13 6.72
N GLY A 21 -5.01 14.20 6.44
CA GLY A 21 -6.17 14.41 5.58
C GLY A 21 -5.90 14.30 4.08
N THR A 22 -4.68 13.94 3.65
CA THR A 22 -4.35 13.69 2.24
C THR A 22 -5.14 12.50 1.67
N LEU A 23 -5.36 11.47 2.49
CA LEU A 23 -6.20 10.33 2.17
C LEU A 23 -7.43 10.27 3.10
N PRO A 24 -8.60 9.84 2.58
CA PRO A 24 -9.74 9.57 3.45
C PRO A 24 -9.46 8.39 4.39
N THR A 25 -10.18 8.34 5.51
CA THR A 25 -10.12 7.19 6.42
C THR A 25 -10.79 5.96 5.78
N PHE A 26 -10.10 4.84 5.83
CA PHE A 26 -10.58 3.52 5.38
C PHE A 26 -9.93 2.41 6.22
N PRO A 27 -10.58 1.23 6.35
CA PRO A 27 -9.96 0.08 7.01
C PRO A 27 -8.66 -0.33 6.30
N MET A 28 -7.57 -0.49 7.06
CA MET A 28 -6.29 -0.93 6.49
C MET A 28 -6.43 -2.34 5.88
N PRO A 29 -6.18 -2.52 4.57
CA PRO A 29 -6.25 -3.84 3.94
C PRO A 29 -4.99 -4.65 4.18
N ASP A 30 -4.99 -5.91 3.74
CA ASP A 30 -3.77 -6.73 3.67
C ASP A 30 -2.80 -6.20 2.60
N ILE A 31 -1.69 -5.60 3.06
CA ILE A 31 -0.63 -5.04 2.21
C ILE A 31 0.31 -6.17 1.80
N GLN A 32 0.34 -6.46 0.50
CA GLN A 32 1.20 -7.49 -0.08
C GLN A 32 2.36 -6.87 -0.86
N ILE A 33 3.58 -7.28 -0.51
CA ILE A 33 4.81 -6.91 -1.21
C ILE A 33 5.28 -8.09 -2.07
N LEU A 34 5.16 -7.93 -3.39
CA LEU A 34 5.41 -8.99 -4.38
C LEU A 34 6.57 -8.61 -5.31
N ARG A 35 7.06 -9.58 -6.09
CA ARG A 35 7.94 -9.27 -7.23
C ARG A 35 7.05 -8.82 -8.40
N PRO A 36 7.39 -7.73 -9.11
CA PRO A 36 6.63 -7.30 -10.27
C PRO A 36 6.65 -8.38 -11.36
N LYS A 37 5.60 -8.39 -12.20
CA LYS A 37 5.53 -9.29 -13.37
C LYS A 37 6.55 -8.91 -14.45
N GLN A 38 6.82 -7.63 -14.60
CA GLN A 38 7.80 -7.09 -15.54
C GLN A 38 8.98 -6.55 -14.72
N ALA A 39 10.19 -7.02 -15.01
CA ALA A 39 11.38 -6.74 -14.21
C ALA A 39 11.85 -5.26 -14.29
N ASP A 40 11.44 -4.56 -15.34
CA ASP A 40 11.68 -3.12 -15.55
C ASP A 40 10.81 -2.23 -14.63
N HIS A 41 9.77 -2.76 -13.99
CA HIS A 41 8.93 -2.04 -13.03
C HIS A 41 9.54 -1.96 -11.62
N GLY A 42 10.80 -2.38 -11.47
CA GLY A 42 11.56 -2.31 -10.23
C GLY A 42 11.57 -3.61 -9.44
N ASP A 43 12.08 -3.54 -8.21
CA ASP A 43 12.31 -4.72 -7.38
C ASP A 43 11.03 -5.30 -6.77
N TYR A 44 10.08 -4.43 -6.41
CA TYR A 44 8.89 -4.79 -5.65
C TYR A 44 7.64 -4.05 -6.14
N SER A 45 6.50 -4.69 -6.01
CA SER A 45 5.17 -4.10 -6.22
C SER A 45 4.32 -4.21 -4.95
N CYS A 46 3.32 -3.32 -4.84
CA CYS A 46 2.34 -3.31 -3.77
C CYS A 46 0.92 -3.25 -4.33
N ASN A 47 -0.01 -4.00 -3.74
CA ASN A 47 -1.42 -4.10 -4.12
C ASN A 47 -2.31 -2.97 -3.56
N VAL A 48 -1.82 -2.22 -2.56
CA VAL A 48 -2.66 -1.44 -1.65
C VAL A 48 -3.51 -0.39 -2.35
N ALA A 49 -2.96 0.33 -3.34
CA ALA A 49 -3.67 1.40 -4.03
C ALA A 49 -4.93 0.90 -4.77
N MET A 50 -4.87 -0.29 -5.37
CA MET A 50 -6.03 -0.85 -6.09
C MET A 50 -7.11 -1.33 -5.12
N ILE A 51 -6.71 -1.96 -4.01
CA ILE A 51 -7.64 -2.47 -3.01
C ILE A 51 -8.38 -1.33 -2.32
N THR A 52 -7.65 -0.29 -1.90
CA THR A 52 -8.26 0.86 -1.21
C THR A 52 -9.15 1.65 -2.16
N ALA A 53 -8.75 1.84 -3.42
CA ALA A 53 -9.61 2.50 -4.41
C ALA A 53 -10.94 1.76 -4.63
N ALA A 54 -10.91 0.42 -4.65
CA ALA A 54 -12.13 -0.38 -4.74
C ALA A 54 -12.99 -0.28 -3.47
N ALA A 55 -12.37 -0.26 -2.29
CA ALA A 55 -13.06 -0.15 -1.01
C ALA A 55 -13.75 1.21 -0.81
N ILE A 56 -13.15 2.30 -1.31
CA ILE A 56 -13.65 3.68 -1.13
C ILE A 56 -14.72 4.07 -2.16
N ARG A 57 -14.72 3.47 -3.36
CA ARG A 57 -15.61 3.84 -4.48
C ARG A 57 -17.11 3.53 -4.24
N GLN A 58 -17.49 2.91 -3.12
CA GLN A 58 -18.91 2.62 -2.82
C GLN A 58 -19.77 3.88 -2.79
#